data_AF-A0AAN7TND3-F1
#
_entry.id   AF-A0AAN7TND3-F1
#
_cell.length_a   1.000
_cell.length_b   1.000
_cell.length_c   1.000
_cell.angle_alpha   90.00
_cell.angle_beta   90.00
_cell.angle_gamma   90.00
#
_symmetry.space_group_name_H-M   'P 1'
#
loop_
_entity.id
_entity.type
_entity.pdbx_description
1 polymer ?
#
loop_
_entity_poly.entity_id
_entity_poly.type
_entity_poly.pdbx_seq_one_letter_code
_entity_poly.pdbx_strand_id
1 'polypeptide(L)'
;MYLDARCRARKQLTQQEKRRQDEVLKHITSLTRNEGHHRMPHGVEEDLCDGWTRVGYGKSCPPSYRGGFPPALRDLSIEALTLEFGVKLKVWRGSTCRKQLLAVLDKQRPDEGWALTNAICLASGSFSRDNFTVRQRSLTQFTAFLDIVKHLQSQQEEDPIAVFAQDPLFTPLDREHLQTQGIQVLDAEKYHDRRPSDRGVGEAGGYITTSTFIFEAYMERSETGVRSLLQPDPILYVGTCCNPGVGNKHQRLAHIRTAETIYNAPQGKPALSHNNRFVEDDIAEKLRMNELQEKFLRVRRDCYFPPFEEDPNMFKGMRVCWKGEKDEDEDEVVPVPRA
;
A
#
# COMPACT_ATOMS: atom_id res chain seq x y z
N MET A 1 -6.08 -52.51 -11.74
CA MET A 1 -6.79 -52.15 -10.49
C MET A 1 -6.07 -51.10 -9.63
N TYR A 2 -4.74 -51.14 -9.45
CA TYR A 2 -4.01 -50.20 -8.57
C TYR A 2 -4.05 -48.70 -8.98
N LEU A 3 -4.13 -48.40 -10.28
CA LEU A 3 -4.20 -47.01 -10.77
C LEU A 3 -5.55 -46.33 -10.47
N ASP A 4 -6.65 -47.09 -10.43
CA ASP A 4 -7.99 -46.57 -10.12
C ASP A 4 -8.11 -46.20 -8.63
N ALA A 5 -7.53 -47.00 -7.73
CA ALA A 5 -7.50 -46.72 -6.30
C ALA A 5 -6.77 -45.41 -5.96
N ARG A 6 -5.62 -45.13 -6.59
CA ARG A 6 -4.87 -43.87 -6.41
C ARG A 6 -5.65 -42.65 -6.92
N CYS A 7 -6.35 -42.78 -8.04
CA CYS A 7 -7.18 -41.71 -8.58
C CYS A 7 -8.35 -41.37 -7.64
N ARG A 8 -9.02 -42.38 -7.09
CA ARG A 8 -10.10 -42.21 -6.11
C ARG A 8 -9.61 -41.59 -4.80
N ALA A 9 -8.46 -42.04 -4.28
CA ALA A 9 -7.86 -41.47 -3.07
C ALA A 9 -7.50 -39.98 -3.24
N ARG A 10 -6.92 -39.59 -4.39
CA ARG A 10 -6.67 -38.17 -4.69
C ARG A 10 -7.96 -37.35 -4.73
N LYS A 11 -9.00 -37.84 -5.39
CA LYS A 11 -10.31 -37.14 -5.45
C LYS A 11 -10.93 -36.97 -4.07
N GLN A 12 -10.85 -37.99 -3.20
CA GLN A 12 -11.36 -37.92 -1.84
C GLN A 12 -10.59 -36.91 -0.99
N LEU A 13 -9.25 -36.90 -1.09
CA LEU A 13 -8.41 -35.94 -0.36
C LEU A 13 -8.72 -34.49 -0.75
N THR A 14 -8.84 -34.21 -2.06
CA THR A 14 -9.21 -32.88 -2.56
C THR A 14 -10.62 -32.47 -2.11
N GLN A 15 -11.56 -33.41 -2.04
CA GLN A 15 -12.92 -33.13 -1.57
C GLN A 15 -12.97 -32.85 -0.06
N GLN A 16 -12.14 -33.54 0.72
CA GLN A 16 -12.02 -33.33 2.16
C GLN A 16 -11.37 -31.97 2.47
N GLU A 17 -10.30 -31.60 1.75
CA GLU A 17 -9.68 -30.27 1.86
C GLU A 17 -10.66 -29.17 1.52
N LYS A 18 -11.45 -29.33 0.45
CA LYS A 18 -12.49 -28.37 0.07
C LYS A 18 -13.54 -28.20 1.17
N ARG A 19 -14.04 -29.30 1.76
CA ARG A 19 -15.00 -29.23 2.89
C ARG A 19 -14.42 -28.50 4.09
N ARG A 20 -13.15 -28.78 4.44
CA ARG A 20 -12.46 -28.10 5.54
C ARG A 20 -12.33 -26.60 5.28
N GLN A 21 -11.98 -26.21 4.05
CA GLN A 21 -11.93 -24.80 3.65
C GLN A 21 -13.30 -24.12 3.73
N ASP A 22 -14.36 -24.78 3.24
CA ASP A 22 -15.72 -24.25 3.28
C ASP A 22 -16.24 -24.09 4.73
N GLU A 23 -15.92 -25.03 5.63
CA GLU A 23 -16.28 -24.93 7.05
C GLU A 23 -15.57 -23.78 7.74
N VAL A 24 -14.28 -23.59 7.49
CA VAL A 24 -13.56 -22.47 8.09
C VAL A 24 -13.99 -21.14 7.48
N LEU A 25 -14.27 -21.07 6.18
CA LEU A 25 -14.81 -19.86 5.57
C LEU A 25 -16.18 -19.50 6.17
N LYS A 26 -17.03 -20.50 6.42
CA LYS A 26 -18.29 -20.31 7.16
C LYS A 26 -18.04 -19.84 8.59
N HIS A 27 -17.02 -20.37 9.28
CA HIS A 27 -16.66 -19.96 10.62
C HIS A 27 -16.17 -18.50 10.65
N ILE A 28 -15.25 -18.12 9.77
CA ILE A 28 -14.78 -16.73 9.60
C ILE A 28 -15.96 -15.82 9.28
N THR A 29 -16.81 -16.21 8.32
CA THR A 29 -18.02 -15.44 7.98
C THR A 29 -18.96 -15.30 9.18
N SER A 30 -19.12 -16.34 10.00
CA SER A 30 -19.96 -16.31 11.20
C SER A 30 -19.39 -15.42 12.30
N LEU A 31 -18.06 -15.43 12.51
CA LEU A 31 -17.37 -14.53 13.43
C LEU A 31 -17.56 -13.07 12.98
N THR A 32 -17.51 -12.80 11.68
CA THR A 32 -17.75 -11.45 11.13
C THR A 32 -19.22 -11.02 11.13
N ARG A 33 -20.17 -11.96 11.13
CA ARG A 33 -21.62 -11.65 11.07
C ARG A 33 -22.23 -11.39 12.45
N ASN A 34 -21.62 -11.94 13.52
CA ASN A 34 -22.12 -11.81 14.89
C ASN A 34 -21.81 -10.45 15.55
N GLU A 35 -21.04 -9.57 14.91
CA GLU A 35 -20.82 -8.20 15.42
C GLU A 35 -21.92 -7.19 15.02
N GLY A 36 -22.87 -7.60 14.18
CA GLY A 36 -23.99 -6.77 13.76
C GLY A 36 -25.31 -7.21 14.36
N HIS A 37 -25.58 -6.90 15.64
CA HIS A 37 -26.93 -6.64 16.20
C HIS A 37 -26.86 -6.36 17.72
N HIS A 38 -26.26 -5.23 18.11
CA HIS A 38 -26.67 -4.58 19.35
C HIS A 38 -28.00 -3.87 19.10
N ARG A 39 -29.11 -4.43 19.61
CA ARG A 39 -30.42 -3.77 19.64
C ARG A 39 -30.31 -2.48 20.44
N MET A 40 -30.51 -1.35 19.78
CA MET A 40 -30.70 -0.06 20.44
C MET A 40 -32.05 -0.08 21.19
N PRO A 41 -32.12 0.42 22.44
CA PRO A 41 -33.39 0.57 23.14
C PRO A 41 -34.25 1.63 22.45
N HIS A 42 -35.53 1.31 22.22
CA HIS A 42 -36.51 2.21 21.64
C HIS A 42 -36.81 3.36 22.62
N GLY A 43 -36.33 4.55 22.28
CA GLY A 43 -36.72 5.81 22.91
C GLY A 43 -38.01 6.34 22.27
N VAL A 44 -38.86 6.89 23.13
CA VAL A 44 -40.19 7.46 22.86
C VAL A 44 -40.14 8.53 21.75
N GLU A 45 -41.00 8.38 20.74
CA GLU A 45 -41.23 9.35 19.67
C GLU A 45 -42.10 10.51 20.19
N GLU A 46 -41.56 11.73 20.19
CA GLU A 46 -42.37 12.96 20.24
C GLU A 46 -42.46 13.53 18.82
N ASP A 47 -43.70 13.66 18.35
CA ASP A 47 -44.04 14.29 17.08
C ASP A 47 -43.84 15.80 17.16
N LEU A 48 -42.91 16.33 16.36
CA LEU A 48 -42.87 17.75 16.03
C LEU A 48 -43.12 17.94 14.54
N CYS A 49 -44.07 18.83 14.27
CA CYS A 49 -44.46 19.38 12.98
C CYS A 49 -43.26 20.06 12.32
N ASP A 50 -42.58 19.35 11.42
CA ASP A 50 -41.87 19.86 10.24
C ASP A 50 -41.12 18.68 9.63
N GLY A 51 -41.61 18.15 8.51
CA GLY A 51 -41.25 16.86 7.91
C GLY A 51 -39.81 16.70 7.40
N TRP A 52 -38.83 16.78 8.30
CA TRP A 52 -37.44 16.39 8.09
C TRP A 52 -36.96 15.52 9.25
N THR A 53 -36.83 14.22 9.02
CA THR A 53 -36.26 13.28 10.00
C THR A 53 -34.78 13.56 10.18
N ARG A 54 -34.42 14.12 11.34
CA ARG A 54 -33.03 14.31 11.77
C ARG A 54 -32.50 12.97 12.29
N VAL A 55 -31.59 12.33 11.55
CA VAL A 55 -30.88 11.13 12.03
C VAL A 55 -29.99 11.57 13.20
N GLY A 56 -30.40 11.24 14.43
CA GLY A 56 -29.62 11.51 15.63
C GLY A 56 -28.31 10.74 15.61
N TYR A 57 -27.19 11.44 15.50
CA TYR A 57 -25.90 10.92 15.92
C TYR A 57 -25.99 10.62 17.43
N GLY A 58 -26.27 9.36 17.76
CA GLY A 58 -26.16 8.87 19.13
C GLY A 58 -24.76 9.16 19.65
N LYS A 59 -24.69 9.98 20.69
CA LYS A 59 -23.47 10.24 21.47
C LYS A 59 -23.11 9.02 22.32
N SER A 60 -22.84 7.87 21.69
CA SER A 60 -21.85 6.96 22.28
C SER A 60 -20.53 7.43 21.70
N CYS A 61 -19.76 8.19 22.48
CA CYS A 61 -18.34 8.33 22.18
C CYS A 61 -17.81 6.90 22.01
N PRO A 62 -17.34 6.48 20.81
CA PRO A 62 -16.48 5.30 20.77
C PRO A 62 -15.38 5.54 21.81
N PRO A 63 -14.99 4.52 22.61
CA PRO A 63 -13.94 4.69 23.59
C PRO A 63 -12.81 5.42 22.88
N SER A 64 -12.48 6.61 23.39
CA SER A 64 -11.41 7.42 22.85
C SER A 64 -10.14 6.59 23.05
N TYR A 65 -9.78 5.80 22.04
CA TYR A 65 -8.47 5.19 21.96
C TYR A 65 -7.51 6.37 21.91
N ARG A 66 -7.01 6.75 23.09
CA ARG A 66 -6.05 7.83 23.29
C ARG A 66 -4.83 7.50 22.45
N GLY A 67 -4.72 8.12 21.29
CA GLY A 67 -3.49 8.19 20.48
C GLY A 67 -2.82 6.85 20.15
N GLY A 68 -3.57 5.74 20.10
CA GLY A 68 -3.02 4.40 19.87
C GLY A 68 -3.76 3.68 18.75
N PHE A 69 -3.03 2.87 17.98
CA PHE A 69 -3.61 2.02 16.94
C PHE A 69 -4.64 1.03 17.53
N PRO A 70 -5.67 0.62 16.76
CA PRO A 70 -6.63 -0.40 17.21
C PRO A 70 -5.91 -1.65 17.73
N PRO A 71 -6.38 -2.28 18.82
CA PRO A 71 -5.72 -3.45 19.37
C PRO A 71 -5.69 -4.61 18.36
N ALA A 72 -4.84 -5.60 18.61
CA ALA A 72 -4.91 -6.87 17.88
C ALA A 72 -6.29 -7.52 18.12
N LEU A 73 -6.83 -8.18 17.10
CA LEU A 73 -8.05 -8.96 17.20
C LEU A 73 -7.83 -10.07 18.23
N ARG A 74 -8.71 -10.13 19.22
CA ARG A 74 -8.67 -11.18 20.23
C ARG A 74 -8.92 -12.53 19.55
N ASP A 75 -8.18 -13.54 19.96
CA ASP A 75 -8.32 -14.93 19.50
C ASP A 75 -7.98 -15.21 18.03
N LEU A 76 -7.38 -14.25 17.29
CA LEU A 76 -6.82 -14.54 15.97
C LEU A 76 -5.54 -15.37 16.12
N SER A 77 -5.55 -16.58 15.57
CA SER A 77 -4.37 -17.46 15.53
C SER A 77 -3.59 -17.31 14.22
N ILE A 78 -2.35 -17.80 14.21
CA ILE A 78 -1.49 -17.83 13.02
C ILE A 78 -2.12 -18.71 11.93
N GLU A 79 -2.74 -19.82 12.31
CA GLU A 79 -3.39 -20.75 11.38
C GLU A 79 -4.59 -20.09 10.70
N ALA A 80 -5.40 -19.35 11.47
CA ALA A 80 -6.52 -18.59 10.93
C ALA A 80 -6.04 -17.51 9.97
N LEU A 81 -5.00 -16.75 10.35
CA LEU A 81 -4.40 -15.73 9.51
C LEU A 81 -3.80 -16.32 8.22
N THR A 82 -3.10 -17.45 8.33
CA THR A 82 -2.51 -18.16 7.19
C THR A 82 -3.57 -18.68 6.23
N LEU A 83 -4.69 -19.16 6.75
CA LEU A 83 -5.81 -19.57 5.92
C LEU A 83 -6.44 -18.37 5.21
N GLU A 84 -6.66 -17.26 5.92
CA GLU A 84 -7.20 -16.02 5.35
C GLU A 84 -6.30 -15.51 4.22
N PHE A 85 -4.99 -15.48 4.45
CA PHE A 85 -3.99 -15.17 3.43
C PHE A 85 -4.11 -16.09 2.21
N GLY A 86 -4.24 -17.40 2.41
CA GLY A 86 -4.44 -18.38 1.32
C GLY A 86 -5.70 -18.13 0.50
N VAL A 87 -6.80 -17.74 1.15
CA VAL A 87 -8.05 -17.35 0.47
C VAL A 87 -7.82 -16.11 -0.39
N LYS A 88 -7.19 -15.07 0.17
CA LYS A 88 -6.87 -13.83 -0.56
C LYS A 88 -5.95 -14.06 -1.74
N LEU A 89 -4.91 -14.86 -1.56
CA LEU A 89 -3.98 -15.23 -2.62
C LEU A 89 -4.69 -15.96 -3.77
N LYS A 90 -5.65 -16.84 -3.47
CA LYS A 90 -6.44 -17.53 -4.49
C LYS A 90 -7.31 -16.56 -5.30
N VAL A 91 -7.96 -15.60 -4.63
CA VAL A 91 -8.77 -14.56 -5.29
C VAL A 91 -7.88 -13.69 -6.17
N TRP A 92 -6.76 -13.18 -5.63
CA TRP A 92 -5.77 -12.41 -6.39
C TRP A 92 -5.28 -13.16 -7.64
N ARG A 93 -4.93 -14.44 -7.51
CA ARG A 93 -4.47 -15.29 -8.61
C ARG A 93 -5.50 -15.48 -9.73
N GLY A 94 -6.78 -15.51 -9.37
CA GLY A 94 -7.87 -15.61 -10.34
C GLY A 94 -8.15 -14.33 -11.10
N SER A 95 -7.67 -13.19 -10.60
CA SER A 95 -8.08 -11.86 -11.07
C SER A 95 -7.53 -11.49 -12.45
N THR A 96 -8.31 -10.67 -13.15
CA THR A 96 -7.92 -9.96 -14.39
C THR A 96 -6.86 -8.90 -14.10
N CYS A 97 -6.96 -8.22 -12.95
CA CYS A 97 -5.96 -7.29 -12.46
C CYS A 97 -4.54 -7.89 -12.47
N ARG A 98 -4.37 -9.04 -11.81
CA ARG A 98 -3.10 -9.76 -11.78
C ARG A 98 -2.62 -10.12 -13.19
N LYS A 99 -3.48 -10.70 -14.04
CA LYS A 99 -3.09 -11.11 -15.40
C LYS A 99 -2.56 -9.93 -16.22
N GLN A 100 -3.24 -8.78 -16.15
CA GLN A 100 -2.83 -7.57 -16.82
C GLN A 100 -1.50 -7.04 -16.27
N LEU A 101 -1.35 -7.03 -14.94
CA LEU A 101 -0.11 -6.58 -14.30
C LEU A 101 1.08 -7.45 -14.72
N LEU A 102 0.95 -8.77 -14.64
CA LEU A 102 2.04 -9.67 -15.02
C LEU A 102 2.37 -9.58 -16.51
N ALA A 103 1.36 -9.41 -17.38
CA ALA A 103 1.60 -9.17 -18.79
C ALA A 103 2.39 -7.86 -19.06
N VAL A 104 2.16 -6.81 -18.26
CA VAL A 104 2.99 -5.60 -18.30
C VAL A 104 4.40 -5.93 -17.86
N LEU A 105 4.61 -6.61 -16.73
CA LEU A 105 5.95 -6.96 -16.25
C LEU A 105 6.70 -7.85 -17.25
N ASP A 106 6.03 -8.80 -17.88
CA ASP A 106 6.62 -9.69 -18.89
C ASP A 106 7.03 -8.91 -20.14
N LYS A 107 6.16 -7.99 -20.59
CA LYS A 107 6.43 -7.16 -21.77
C LYS A 107 7.54 -6.14 -21.54
N GLN A 108 7.69 -5.66 -20.31
CA GLN A 108 8.63 -4.60 -19.93
C GLN A 108 9.90 -5.14 -19.27
N ARG A 109 10.07 -6.46 -19.24
CA ARG A 109 11.26 -7.11 -18.74
C ARG A 109 12.47 -6.67 -19.61
N PRO A 110 13.57 -6.18 -19.01
CA PRO A 110 14.80 -5.90 -19.74
C PRO A 110 15.39 -7.18 -20.34
N ASP A 111 16.19 -7.05 -21.41
CA ASP A 111 16.84 -8.21 -22.06
C ASP A 111 17.70 -9.03 -21.09
N GLU A 112 18.44 -8.36 -20.20
CA GLU A 112 19.24 -8.98 -19.13
C GLU A 112 18.39 -9.54 -17.97
N GLY A 113 17.07 -9.35 -18.01
CA GLY A 113 16.15 -9.63 -16.92
C GLY A 113 16.11 -8.53 -15.86
N TRP A 114 15.38 -8.78 -14.78
CA TRP A 114 15.21 -7.79 -13.71
C TRP A 114 16.40 -7.69 -12.76
N ALA A 115 17.29 -8.70 -12.73
CA ALA A 115 18.48 -8.79 -11.87
C ALA A 115 18.21 -8.34 -10.42
N LEU A 116 17.12 -8.83 -9.82
CA LEU A 116 16.65 -8.39 -8.51
C LEU A 116 17.38 -9.13 -7.39
N THR A 117 17.92 -8.38 -6.44
CA THR A 117 18.51 -8.91 -5.21
C THR A 117 17.56 -8.79 -4.03
N ASN A 118 16.73 -7.75 -4.02
CA ASN A 118 15.84 -7.44 -2.90
C ASN A 118 14.41 -7.12 -3.39
N ALA A 119 13.41 -7.53 -2.62
CA ALA A 119 12.03 -7.09 -2.74
C ALA A 119 11.52 -6.58 -1.39
N ILE A 120 10.97 -5.37 -1.36
CA ILE A 120 10.57 -4.71 -0.11
C ILE A 120 9.11 -4.30 -0.18
N CYS A 121 8.31 -4.74 0.80
CA CYS A 121 6.96 -4.26 1.01
C CYS A 121 6.92 -3.22 2.14
N LEU A 122 6.37 -2.05 1.84
CA LEU A 122 6.24 -0.93 2.76
C LEU A 122 4.78 -0.55 2.94
N ALA A 123 4.43 -0.12 4.15
CA ALA A 123 3.13 0.48 4.47
C ALA A 123 1.90 -0.40 4.17
N SER A 124 2.04 -1.73 4.23
CA SER A 124 0.92 -2.65 3.96
C SER A 124 -0.19 -2.58 5.01
N GLY A 125 0.08 -2.02 6.18
CA GLY A 125 -0.76 -2.10 7.38
C GLY A 125 -0.68 -3.46 8.07
N SER A 126 -1.45 -3.62 9.14
CA SER A 126 -1.50 -4.84 9.96
C SER A 126 -2.53 -5.85 9.44
N PHE A 127 -2.20 -7.14 9.57
CA PHE A 127 -3.07 -8.25 9.21
C PHE A 127 -3.83 -8.82 10.41
N SER A 128 -3.60 -8.31 11.62
CA SER A 128 -4.16 -8.88 12.84
C SER A 128 -4.88 -7.85 13.72
N ARG A 129 -5.06 -6.60 13.28
CA ARG A 129 -5.76 -5.59 14.07
C ARG A 129 -7.27 -5.72 13.98
N ASP A 130 -7.94 -5.21 15.02
CA ASP A 130 -9.39 -5.14 15.16
C ASP A 130 -10.00 -4.00 14.32
N ASN A 131 -9.72 -4.07 13.02
CA ASN A 131 -10.35 -3.25 11.99
C ASN A 131 -10.46 -4.11 10.74
N PHE A 132 -11.61 -4.75 10.57
CA PHE A 132 -11.84 -5.73 9.51
C PHE A 132 -11.51 -5.16 8.12
N THR A 133 -12.02 -3.98 7.78
CA THR A 133 -11.82 -3.36 6.45
C THR A 133 -10.34 -3.09 6.15
N VAL A 134 -9.61 -2.51 7.12
CA VAL A 134 -8.16 -2.26 6.96
C VAL A 134 -7.42 -3.58 6.84
N ARG A 135 -7.73 -4.56 7.67
CA ARG A 135 -7.12 -5.91 7.62
C ARG A 135 -7.32 -6.59 6.27
N GLN A 136 -8.54 -6.57 5.74
CA GLN A 136 -8.84 -7.15 4.42
C GLN A 136 -8.01 -6.51 3.31
N ARG A 137 -7.86 -5.18 3.36
CA ARG A 137 -7.03 -4.42 2.41
C ARG A 137 -5.56 -4.80 2.55
N SER A 138 -5.02 -4.75 3.77
CA SER A 138 -3.63 -5.08 4.08
C SER A 138 -3.25 -6.47 3.59
N LEU A 139 -4.08 -7.48 3.89
CA LEU A 139 -3.86 -8.85 3.42
C LEU A 139 -3.90 -8.94 1.89
N THR A 140 -4.87 -8.30 1.24
CA THR A 140 -4.98 -8.34 -0.22
C THR A 140 -3.77 -7.70 -0.90
N GLN A 141 -3.36 -6.51 -0.45
CA GLN A 141 -2.19 -5.81 -0.96
C GLN A 141 -0.91 -6.63 -0.75
N PHE A 142 -0.76 -7.25 0.43
CA PHE A 142 0.39 -8.10 0.72
C PHE A 142 0.40 -9.39 -0.13
N THR A 143 -0.76 -10.00 -0.39
CA THR A 143 -0.84 -11.15 -1.32
C THR A 143 -0.43 -10.78 -2.73
N ALA A 144 -0.78 -9.57 -3.20
CA ALA A 144 -0.35 -9.08 -4.50
C ALA A 144 1.17 -8.92 -4.55
N PHE A 145 1.77 -8.26 -3.55
CA PHE A 145 3.22 -8.15 -3.41
C PHE A 145 3.92 -9.51 -3.49
N LEU A 146 3.56 -10.46 -2.62
CA LEU A 146 4.26 -11.73 -2.55
C LEU A 146 4.12 -12.55 -3.84
N ASP A 147 2.97 -12.46 -4.50
CA ASP A 147 2.76 -13.15 -5.77
C ASP A 147 3.54 -12.49 -6.93
N ILE A 148 3.69 -11.17 -6.94
CA ILE A 148 4.56 -10.45 -7.88
C ILE A 148 6.02 -10.87 -7.66
N VAL A 149 6.50 -10.93 -6.41
CA VAL A 149 7.86 -11.39 -6.10
C VAL A 149 8.10 -12.80 -6.61
N LYS A 150 7.15 -13.72 -6.39
CA LYS A 150 7.24 -15.10 -6.91
C LYS A 150 7.29 -15.15 -8.43
N HIS A 151 6.55 -14.28 -9.10
CA HIS A 151 6.60 -14.15 -10.57
C HIS A 151 7.98 -13.66 -11.03
N LEU A 152 8.48 -12.58 -10.44
CA LEU A 152 9.80 -12.02 -10.76
C LEU A 152 10.93 -13.03 -10.47
N GLN A 153 10.87 -13.74 -9.35
CA GLN A 153 11.81 -14.81 -9.01
C GLN A 153 11.81 -15.94 -10.06
N SER A 154 10.64 -16.30 -10.61
CA SER A 154 10.55 -17.37 -11.61
C SER A 154 11.18 -17.00 -12.96
N GLN A 155 11.52 -15.72 -13.15
CA GLN A 155 12.10 -15.20 -14.38
C GLN A 155 13.63 -15.09 -14.33
N GLN A 156 14.22 -15.22 -13.14
CA GLN A 156 15.67 -15.20 -12.94
C GLN A 156 16.19 -16.60 -12.67
N GLU A 157 17.31 -16.96 -13.30
CA GLU A 157 17.99 -18.23 -13.10
C GLU A 157 18.96 -18.20 -11.90
N GLU A 158 19.34 -16.99 -11.48
CA GLU A 158 20.34 -16.71 -10.45
C GLU A 158 19.76 -16.74 -9.01
N ASP A 159 20.51 -16.15 -8.08
CA ASP A 159 20.25 -16.09 -6.64
C ASP A 159 18.80 -15.73 -6.27
N PRO A 160 18.30 -16.23 -5.13
CA PRO A 160 16.96 -15.90 -4.66
C PRO A 160 16.85 -14.43 -4.24
N ILE A 161 15.73 -13.79 -4.57
CA ILE A 161 15.34 -12.46 -4.12
C ILE A 161 15.13 -12.49 -2.60
N ALA A 162 15.89 -11.70 -1.86
CA ALA A 162 15.65 -11.49 -0.44
C ALA A 162 14.37 -10.64 -0.26
N VAL A 163 13.43 -11.13 0.57
CA VAL A 163 12.10 -10.51 0.73
C VAL A 163 12.00 -9.86 2.10
N PHE A 164 11.69 -8.56 2.10
CA PHE A 164 11.55 -7.74 3.29
C PHE A 164 10.16 -7.15 3.40
N ALA A 165 9.70 -6.94 4.63
CA ALA A 165 8.50 -6.18 4.91
C ALA A 165 8.74 -5.22 6.07
N GLN A 166 8.24 -3.99 5.96
CA GLN A 166 8.34 -3.01 7.04
C GLN A 166 7.05 -2.20 7.16
N ASP A 167 6.45 -2.25 8.36
CA ASP A 167 5.30 -1.43 8.70
C ASP A 167 5.26 -1.16 10.23
N PRO A 168 5.13 0.09 10.67
CA PRO A 168 5.02 0.43 12.10
C PRO A 168 3.75 -0.13 12.77
N LEU A 169 2.75 -0.55 11.98
CA LEU A 169 1.51 -1.13 12.46
C LEU A 169 1.60 -2.63 12.71
N PHE A 170 2.65 -3.33 12.24
CA PHE A 170 2.77 -4.77 12.45
C PHE A 170 2.73 -5.15 13.94
N THR A 171 1.87 -6.10 14.25
CA THR A 171 1.81 -6.75 15.56
C THR A 171 2.81 -7.91 15.65
N PRO A 172 3.04 -8.49 16.84
CA PRO A 172 3.81 -9.73 16.95
C PRO A 172 3.25 -10.87 16.10
N LEU A 173 1.92 -11.00 15.99
CA LEU A 173 1.27 -12.03 15.18
C LEU A 173 1.51 -11.82 13.68
N ASP A 174 1.47 -10.56 13.21
CA ASP A 174 1.81 -10.24 11.82
C ASP A 174 3.25 -10.66 11.51
N ARG A 175 4.19 -10.33 12.40
CA ARG A 175 5.61 -10.65 12.24
C ARG A 175 5.84 -12.15 12.18
N GLU A 176 5.22 -12.89 13.09
CA GLU A 176 5.32 -14.35 13.11
C GLU A 176 4.75 -14.97 11.83
N HIS A 177 3.58 -14.52 11.38
CA HIS A 177 3.00 -14.98 10.12
C HIS A 177 3.93 -14.71 8.92
N LEU A 178 4.49 -13.49 8.81
CA LEU A 178 5.44 -13.12 7.76
C LEU A 178 6.70 -13.99 7.78
N GLN A 179 7.25 -14.26 8.96
CA GLN A 179 8.41 -15.14 9.13
C GLN A 179 8.12 -16.58 8.67
N THR A 180 6.90 -17.11 8.89
CA THR A 180 6.52 -18.43 8.35
C THR A 180 6.55 -18.49 6.82
N GLN A 181 6.47 -17.34 6.15
CA GLN A 181 6.56 -17.22 4.69
C GLN A 181 7.99 -16.99 4.18
N GLY A 182 9.00 -16.99 5.08
CA GLY A 182 10.41 -16.73 4.74
C GLY A 182 10.72 -15.25 4.52
N ILE A 183 9.92 -14.34 5.09
CA ILE A 183 10.04 -12.90 4.89
C ILE A 183 10.72 -12.28 6.11
N GLN A 184 11.76 -11.48 5.87
CA GLN A 184 12.44 -10.75 6.94
C GLN A 184 11.64 -9.48 7.27
N VAL A 185 11.14 -9.39 8.50
CA VAL A 185 10.40 -8.21 8.95
C VAL A 185 11.37 -7.23 9.60
N LEU A 186 11.48 -6.06 8.98
CA LEU A 186 12.37 -4.98 9.42
C LEU A 186 11.69 -4.14 10.51
N ASP A 187 12.49 -3.47 11.31
CA ASP A 187 11.99 -2.59 12.34
C ASP A 187 11.59 -1.22 11.79
N ALA A 188 10.39 -0.80 12.17
CA ALA A 188 9.84 0.50 11.85
C ALA A 188 9.70 1.29 13.15
N GLU A 189 10.23 2.51 13.16
CA GLU A 189 9.98 3.42 14.27
C GLU A 189 8.50 3.74 14.36
N LYS A 190 7.96 3.69 15.58
CA LYS A 190 6.57 4.06 15.83
C LYS A 190 6.45 5.57 15.67
N TYR A 191 5.34 6.00 15.07
CA TYR A 191 4.98 7.40 14.80
C TYR A 191 5.03 8.36 16.00
N HIS A 192 5.20 7.88 17.22
CA HIS A 192 5.11 8.69 18.43
C HIS A 192 6.45 9.24 18.94
N ASP A 193 7.61 8.78 18.44
CA ASP A 193 8.89 9.01 19.12
C ASP A 193 9.76 10.16 18.59
N ARG A 194 9.38 10.85 17.50
CA ARG A 194 10.01 12.09 17.00
C ARG A 194 9.20 12.63 15.83
N ARG A 195 9.52 13.83 15.31
CA ARG A 195 9.01 14.23 13.98
C ARG A 195 9.33 13.09 13.01
N PRO A 196 8.33 12.42 12.41
CA PRO A 196 8.54 11.26 11.54
C PRO A 196 9.44 11.54 10.33
N SER A 197 9.79 12.80 10.09
CA SER A 197 10.49 13.31 8.92
C SER A 197 11.97 12.95 8.83
N ASP A 198 12.67 12.54 9.89
CA ASP A 198 14.15 12.61 9.83
C ASP A 198 14.83 11.31 9.36
N ARG A 199 14.18 10.14 9.47
CA ARG A 199 14.80 8.85 9.11
C ARG A 199 14.33 8.24 7.80
N GLY A 200 13.52 8.97 7.04
CA GLY A 200 13.01 8.50 5.75
C GLY A 200 12.21 7.22 5.89
N VAL A 201 12.68 6.14 5.25
CA VAL A 201 12.03 4.82 5.28
C VAL A 201 12.61 3.88 6.34
N GLY A 202 13.40 4.35 7.31
CA GLY A 202 13.92 3.53 8.40
C GLY A 202 14.91 2.44 7.95
N GLU A 203 14.86 1.26 8.57
CA GLU A 203 15.79 0.16 8.30
C GLU A 203 15.72 -0.33 6.85
N ALA A 204 14.54 -0.30 6.23
CA ALA A 204 14.34 -0.63 4.83
C ALA A 204 15.29 0.14 3.89
N GLY A 205 15.67 1.37 4.24
CA GLY A 205 16.58 2.19 3.44
C GLY A 205 17.94 1.54 3.19
N GLY A 206 18.41 0.67 4.10
CA GLY A 206 19.66 -0.08 3.93
C GLY A 206 19.61 -1.17 2.85
N TYR A 207 18.41 -1.55 2.41
CA TYR A 207 18.18 -2.61 1.41
C TYR A 207 17.68 -2.07 0.07
N ILE A 208 17.46 -0.75 -0.04
CA ILE A 208 17.07 -0.13 -1.30
C ILE A 208 18.32 0.17 -2.13
N THR A 209 18.42 -0.51 -3.26
CA THR A 209 19.51 -0.39 -4.23
C THR A 209 18.92 -0.27 -5.63
N THR A 210 19.77 -0.14 -6.65
CA THR A 210 19.32 -0.20 -8.04
C THR A 210 18.71 -1.55 -8.42
N SER A 211 19.03 -2.63 -7.72
CA SER A 211 18.51 -4.00 -7.96
C SER A 211 17.35 -4.37 -7.02
N THR A 212 16.61 -3.37 -6.54
CA THR A 212 15.50 -3.57 -5.61
C THR A 212 14.14 -3.41 -6.32
N PHE A 213 13.21 -4.30 -6.02
CA PHE A 213 11.79 -4.14 -6.27
C PHE A 213 11.10 -3.56 -5.02
N ILE A 214 10.40 -2.45 -5.16
CA ILE A 214 9.64 -1.83 -4.08
C ILE A 214 8.15 -1.96 -4.33
N PHE A 215 7.41 -2.40 -3.32
CA PHE A 215 5.95 -2.33 -3.25
C PHE A 215 5.53 -1.47 -2.06
N GLU A 216 5.12 -0.24 -2.32
CA GLU A 216 4.70 0.73 -1.31
C GLU A 216 3.18 0.92 -1.35
N ALA A 217 2.50 0.49 -0.28
CA ALA A 217 1.04 0.39 -0.21
C ALA A 217 0.40 1.56 0.56
N TYR A 218 0.54 2.79 0.06
CA TYR A 218 -0.02 4.02 0.65
C TYR A 218 0.72 4.52 1.89
N MET A 219 2.05 4.51 1.84
CA MET A 219 2.93 5.18 2.80
C MET A 219 2.58 6.68 2.88
N GLU A 220 2.55 7.20 4.11
CA GLU A 220 2.46 8.62 4.35
C GLU A 220 3.67 9.32 3.72
N ARG A 221 3.41 10.36 2.94
CA ARG A 221 4.46 11.02 2.18
C ARG A 221 5.11 12.12 3.01
N SER A 222 6.42 12.01 3.17
CA SER A 222 7.30 13.09 3.61
C SER A 222 8.42 13.25 2.60
N GLU A 223 9.07 14.41 2.57
CA GLU A 223 10.21 14.63 1.67
C GLU A 223 11.30 13.58 1.90
N THR A 224 11.69 13.34 3.15
CA THR A 224 12.74 12.37 3.48
C THR A 224 12.34 10.95 3.14
N GLY A 225 11.06 10.60 3.34
CA GLY A 225 10.52 9.29 2.96
C GLY A 225 10.59 9.08 1.45
N VAL A 226 10.06 10.03 0.66
CA VAL A 226 10.12 9.97 -0.81
C VAL A 226 11.56 9.98 -1.32
N ARG A 227 12.42 10.82 -0.75
CA ARG A 227 13.85 10.89 -1.10
C ARG A 227 14.53 9.55 -0.85
N SER A 228 14.36 8.96 0.33
CA SER A 228 14.99 7.68 0.67
C SER A 228 14.48 6.52 -0.18
N LEU A 229 13.23 6.61 -0.66
CA LEU A 229 12.61 5.62 -1.49
C LEU A 229 13.07 5.68 -2.96
N LEU A 230 13.16 6.90 -3.51
CA LEU A 230 13.36 7.12 -4.95
C LEU A 230 14.81 7.45 -5.33
N GLN A 231 15.59 8.07 -4.44
CA GLN A 231 16.96 8.47 -4.73
C GLN A 231 17.92 7.29 -4.98
N PRO A 232 17.80 6.12 -4.31
CA PRO A 232 18.62 4.95 -4.64
C PRO A 232 18.30 4.32 -6.00
N ASP A 233 17.24 4.80 -6.67
CA ASP A 233 16.88 4.46 -8.04
C ASP A 233 16.54 2.96 -8.27
N PRO A 234 15.59 2.39 -7.50
CA PRO A 234 15.20 0.96 -7.58
C PRO A 234 14.70 0.56 -8.97
N ILE A 235 15.16 -0.55 -9.53
CA ILE A 235 14.82 -0.93 -10.93
C ILE A 235 13.32 -1.03 -11.17
N LEU A 236 12.55 -1.55 -10.22
CA LEU A 236 11.10 -1.70 -10.30
C LEU A 236 10.43 -1.09 -9.06
N TYR A 237 9.43 -0.25 -9.29
CA TYR A 237 8.67 0.40 -8.24
C TYR A 237 7.18 0.24 -8.48
N VAL A 238 6.44 -0.16 -7.45
CA VAL A 238 4.99 -0.20 -7.41
C VAL A 238 4.51 0.57 -6.19
N GLY A 239 3.76 1.65 -6.39
CA GLY A 239 3.26 2.41 -5.25
C GLY A 239 2.63 3.74 -5.60
N THR A 240 2.29 4.50 -4.57
CA THR A 240 1.68 5.82 -4.70
C THR A 240 2.69 6.95 -4.63
N CYS A 241 3.83 6.80 -3.95
CA CYS A 241 4.80 7.89 -3.75
C CYS A 241 5.48 8.37 -5.03
N CYS A 242 5.39 7.65 -6.15
CA CYS A 242 5.84 8.13 -7.45
C CYS A 242 4.75 8.89 -8.25
N ASN A 243 3.54 9.07 -7.69
CA ASN A 243 2.45 9.75 -8.38
C ASN A 243 2.42 11.25 -8.02
N PRO A 244 2.89 12.15 -8.92
CA PRO A 244 2.93 13.60 -8.67
C PRO A 244 1.54 14.26 -8.64
N GLY A 245 0.48 13.55 -9.04
CA GLY A 245 -0.85 14.10 -9.22
C GLY A 245 -1.86 13.87 -8.09
N VAL A 246 -1.51 13.09 -7.06
CA VAL A 246 -2.45 12.80 -5.95
C VAL A 246 -2.66 14.01 -5.03
N GLY A 247 -1.73 14.97 -5.03
CA GLY A 247 -2.00 16.32 -4.55
C GLY A 247 -2.84 17.05 -5.60
N ASN A 248 -4.14 17.24 -5.33
CA ASN A 248 -5.11 17.86 -6.23
C ASN A 248 -4.49 19.01 -7.06
N LYS A 249 -4.62 19.02 -8.39
CA LYS A 249 -4.29 20.20 -9.22
C LYS A 249 -5.00 21.46 -8.69
N HIS A 250 -6.18 21.29 -8.08
CA HIS A 250 -6.92 22.31 -7.36
C HIS A 250 -6.25 22.77 -6.06
N GLN A 251 -5.57 21.89 -5.30
CA GLN A 251 -4.73 22.29 -4.17
C GLN A 251 -3.50 23.04 -4.63
N ARG A 252 -2.85 22.63 -5.73
CA ARG A 252 -1.68 23.34 -6.29
C ARG A 252 -2.04 24.78 -6.67
N LEU A 253 -3.17 25.00 -7.35
CA LEU A 253 -3.68 26.34 -7.68
C LEU A 253 -4.22 27.10 -6.46
N ALA A 254 -4.84 26.42 -5.49
CA ALA A 254 -5.32 27.05 -4.26
C ALA A 254 -4.17 27.50 -3.35
N HIS A 255 -3.11 26.72 -3.23
CA HIS A 255 -1.90 27.07 -2.47
C HIS A 255 -1.16 28.25 -3.13
N ILE A 256 -1.03 28.28 -4.46
CA ILE A 256 -0.48 29.43 -5.19
C ILE A 256 -1.32 30.69 -4.91
N ARG A 257 -2.66 30.62 -5.03
CA ARG A 257 -3.55 31.75 -4.74
C ARG A 257 -3.51 32.19 -3.28
N THR A 258 -3.36 31.26 -2.34
CA THR A 258 -3.30 31.58 -0.90
C THR A 258 -1.98 32.26 -0.56
N ALA A 259 -0.86 31.80 -1.12
CA ALA A 259 0.43 32.47 -0.99
C ALA A 259 0.36 33.90 -1.56
N GLU A 260 -0.17 34.09 -2.77
CA GLU A 260 -0.37 35.42 -3.37
C GLU A 260 -1.27 36.32 -2.52
N THR A 261 -2.31 35.77 -1.89
CA THR A 261 -3.22 36.53 -1.01
C THR A 261 -2.56 36.94 0.30
N ILE A 262 -1.69 36.10 0.86
CA ILE A 262 -0.92 36.40 2.08
C ILE A 262 0.11 37.51 1.81
N TYR A 263 0.83 37.44 0.68
CA TYR A 263 1.82 38.46 0.32
C TYR A 263 1.21 39.82 -0.03
N ASN A 264 -0.04 39.85 -0.50
CA ASN A 264 -0.74 41.08 -0.89
C ASN A 264 -1.69 41.65 0.18
N ALA A 265 -1.73 41.08 1.40
CA ALA A 265 -2.61 41.56 2.45
C ALA A 265 -2.15 42.95 2.98
N PRO A 266 -3.06 43.93 3.15
CA PRO A 266 -2.71 45.28 3.59
C PRO A 266 -2.05 45.26 4.98
N GLN A 267 -0.89 45.91 5.08
CA GLN A 267 -0.10 46.00 6.30
C GLN A 267 -0.89 46.76 7.37
N GLY A 268 -1.41 46.05 8.39
CA GLY A 268 -2.16 46.72 9.46
C GLY A 268 -2.94 45.83 10.43
N LYS A 269 -2.95 44.50 10.27
CA LYS A 269 -3.56 43.58 11.26
C LYS A 269 -2.47 42.82 12.04
N PRO A 270 -2.53 42.78 13.38
CA PRO A 270 -1.56 42.06 14.20
C PRO A 270 -1.59 40.57 13.85
N ALA A 271 -0.40 40.04 13.58
CA ALA A 271 -0.17 38.79 12.88
C ALA A 271 -0.48 37.54 13.72
N LEU A 272 -1.25 36.62 13.13
CA LEU A 272 -1.16 35.18 13.40
C LEU A 272 0.16 34.63 12.81
N SER A 273 1.31 35.16 13.23
CA SER A 273 2.61 34.90 12.57
C SER A 273 3.06 33.44 12.64
N HIS A 274 2.61 32.69 13.65
CA HIS A 274 3.01 31.29 13.82
C HIS A 274 2.34 30.36 12.80
N ASN A 275 1.13 30.67 12.34
CA ASN A 275 0.42 29.81 11.40
C ASN A 275 0.97 29.90 9.97
N ASN A 276 1.55 31.06 9.58
CA ASN A 276 2.07 31.23 8.22
C ASN A 276 3.34 30.42 7.96
N ARG A 277 4.23 30.31 8.96
CA ARG A 277 5.50 29.57 8.81
C ARG A 277 5.28 28.08 8.52
N PHE A 278 4.29 27.46 9.17
CA PHE A 278 3.95 26.05 8.91
C PHE A 278 3.42 25.81 7.50
N VAL A 279 2.69 26.78 6.93
CA VAL A 279 2.16 26.67 5.57
C VAL A 279 3.27 26.80 4.53
N GLU A 280 4.21 27.73 4.72
CA GLU A 280 5.36 27.90 3.84
C GLU A 280 6.27 26.66 3.82
N ASP A 281 6.57 26.09 4.99
CA ASP A 281 7.38 24.89 5.13
C ASP A 281 6.71 23.67 4.44
N ASP A 282 5.40 23.48 4.61
CA ASP A 282 4.62 22.41 3.96
C ASP A 282 4.57 22.56 2.43
N ILE A 283 4.42 23.79 1.92
CA ILE A 283 4.46 24.06 0.47
C ILE A 283 5.84 23.74 -0.08
N ALA A 284 6.91 24.18 0.59
CA ALA A 284 8.27 23.93 0.16
C ALA A 284 8.61 22.43 0.17
N GLU A 285 8.16 21.68 1.19
CA GLU A 285 8.31 20.22 1.27
C GLU A 285 7.62 19.52 0.08
N LYS A 286 6.37 19.88 -0.21
CA LYS A 286 5.62 19.34 -1.36
C LYS A 286 6.29 19.64 -2.70
N LEU A 287 6.86 20.84 -2.88
CA LEU A 287 7.60 21.18 -4.10
C LEU A 287 8.86 20.31 -4.26
N ARG A 288 9.63 20.12 -3.19
CA ARG A 288 10.83 19.26 -3.21
C ARG A 288 10.48 17.79 -3.46
N MET A 289 9.37 17.30 -2.90
CA MET A 289 8.86 15.96 -3.22
C MET A 289 8.46 15.81 -4.68
N ASN A 290 7.77 16.79 -5.26
CA ASN A 290 7.38 16.76 -6.66
C ASN A 290 8.62 16.75 -7.57
N GLU A 291 9.64 17.55 -7.26
CA GLU A 291 10.91 17.55 -7.99
C GLU A 291 11.59 16.18 -7.96
N LEU A 292 11.63 15.52 -6.80
CA LEU A 292 12.16 14.15 -6.66
C LEU A 292 11.37 13.14 -7.51
N GLN A 293 10.05 13.22 -7.49
CA GLN A 293 9.17 12.35 -8.28
C GLN A 293 9.34 12.58 -9.78
N GLU A 294 9.37 13.84 -10.23
CA GLU A 294 9.58 14.20 -11.63
C GLU A 294 10.96 13.74 -12.10
N LYS A 295 12.01 13.93 -11.29
CA LYS A 295 13.35 13.41 -11.60
C LYS A 295 13.37 11.89 -11.71
N PHE A 296 12.70 11.18 -10.80
CA PHE A 296 12.60 9.73 -10.81
C PHE A 296 11.86 9.22 -12.05
N LEU A 297 10.73 9.84 -12.40
CA LEU A 297 9.91 9.45 -13.55
C LEU A 297 10.53 9.83 -14.90
N ARG A 298 11.35 10.89 -14.97
CA ARG A 298 11.94 11.37 -16.24
C ARG A 298 12.72 10.31 -17.01
N VAL A 299 13.35 9.38 -16.29
CA VAL A 299 14.18 8.31 -16.87
C VAL A 299 13.48 6.95 -16.88
N ARG A 300 12.15 6.94 -16.68
CA ARG A 300 11.37 5.71 -16.46
C ARG A 300 10.12 5.70 -17.32
N ARG A 301 9.74 4.49 -17.71
CA ARG A 301 8.41 4.22 -18.22
C ARG A 301 7.53 3.83 -17.05
N ASP A 302 6.25 4.13 -17.17
CA ASP A 302 5.30 3.82 -16.12
C ASP A 302 3.88 3.61 -16.65
N CYS A 303 3.06 2.93 -15.87
CA CYS A 303 1.62 2.83 -16.07
C CYS A 303 0.86 2.80 -14.75
N TYR A 304 -0.46 3.00 -14.80
CA TYR A 304 -1.30 2.80 -13.63
C TYR A 304 -1.41 1.32 -13.28
N PHE A 305 -1.47 1.03 -11.98
CA PHE A 305 -1.79 -0.31 -11.51
C PHE A 305 -3.19 -0.70 -12.00
N PRO A 306 -3.38 -1.90 -12.60
CA PRO A 306 -4.68 -2.32 -13.12
C PRO A 306 -5.78 -2.32 -12.05
N PRO A 307 -7.03 -1.99 -12.38
CA PRO A 307 -8.12 -2.03 -11.41
C PRO A 307 -8.35 -3.46 -10.93
N PHE A 308 -8.54 -3.64 -9.63
CA PHE A 308 -8.90 -4.94 -9.04
C PHE A 308 -10.42 -5.08 -8.99
N GLU A 309 -10.95 -6.09 -9.67
CA GLU A 309 -12.40 -6.23 -9.89
C GLU A 309 -13.20 -6.45 -8.60
N GLU A 310 -12.61 -7.06 -7.57
CA GLU A 310 -13.27 -7.29 -6.28
C GLU A 310 -13.38 -6.00 -5.45
N ASP A 311 -12.42 -5.09 -5.59
CA ASP A 311 -12.42 -3.76 -4.99
C ASP A 311 -11.61 -2.79 -5.87
N PRO A 312 -12.28 -2.00 -6.73
CA PRO A 312 -11.60 -1.08 -7.64
C PRO A 312 -10.76 -0.01 -6.92
N ASN A 313 -10.96 0.21 -5.62
CA ASN A 313 -10.17 1.16 -4.84
C ASN A 313 -8.93 0.53 -4.19
N MET A 314 -8.76 -0.79 -4.24
CA MET A 314 -7.67 -1.53 -3.57
C MET A 314 -6.27 -1.02 -3.93
N PHE A 315 -6.07 -0.69 -5.21
CA PHE A 315 -4.79 -0.21 -5.78
C PHE A 315 -4.94 1.13 -6.49
N LYS A 316 -6.03 1.86 -6.22
CA LYS A 316 -6.32 3.13 -6.88
C LYS A 316 -5.20 4.15 -6.64
N GLY A 317 -4.68 4.69 -7.72
CA GLY A 317 -3.63 5.72 -7.69
C GLY A 317 -2.20 5.19 -7.57
N MET A 318 -2.02 3.87 -7.41
CA MET A 318 -0.72 3.23 -7.51
C MET A 318 -0.25 3.22 -8.97
N ARG A 319 1.06 3.35 -9.18
CA ARG A 319 1.71 3.22 -10.48
C ARG A 319 2.74 2.10 -10.42
N VAL A 320 2.99 1.51 -11.58
CA VAL A 320 4.09 0.59 -11.85
C VAL A 320 5.12 1.38 -12.65
N CYS A 321 6.34 1.51 -12.14
CA CYS A 321 7.41 2.26 -12.77
C CYS A 321 8.64 1.35 -12.94
N TRP A 322 9.26 1.36 -14.11
CA TRP A 322 10.45 0.57 -14.42
C TRP A 322 11.46 1.41 -15.21
N LYS A 323 12.74 1.05 -15.14
CA LYS A 323 13.75 1.69 -15.99
C LYS A 323 13.48 1.30 -17.44
N GLY A 324 13.40 2.29 -18.32
CA GLY A 324 13.41 2.01 -19.75
C GLY A 324 14.84 1.71 -20.19
N GLU A 325 14.99 0.87 -21.21
CA GLU A 325 16.22 0.88 -22.01
C GLU A 325 16.36 2.30 -22.56
N LYS A 326 17.53 2.93 -22.35
CA LYS A 326 17.82 4.18 -23.03
C LYS A 326 17.85 3.85 -24.50
N ASP A 327 16.90 4.38 -25.26
CA ASP A 327 17.01 4.38 -26.71
C ASP A 327 18.28 5.20 -27.02
N GLU A 328 19.40 4.52 -27.33
CA GLU A 328 20.74 5.13 -27.49
C GLU A 328 20.81 6.14 -28.65
N ASP A 329 19.70 6.31 -29.39
CA ASP A 329 19.61 7.07 -30.63
C ASP A 329 19.14 8.54 -30.46
N GLU A 330 18.75 9.00 -29.26
CA GLU A 330 18.18 10.36 -29.09
C GLU A 330 19.17 11.47 -28.65
N ASP A 331 20.43 11.15 -28.30
CA ASP A 331 21.37 12.15 -27.76
C ASP A 331 22.42 12.69 -28.74
N GLU A 332 22.42 12.29 -30.03
CA GLU A 332 23.27 12.95 -31.03
C GLU A 332 22.58 14.19 -31.63
N VAL A 333 22.24 15.16 -30.76
CA VAL A 333 21.97 16.53 -31.21
C VAL A 333 23.30 17.14 -31.63
N VAL A 334 23.69 16.87 -32.88
CA VAL A 334 24.85 17.49 -33.51
C VAL A 334 24.66 19.01 -33.40
N PRO A 335 25.55 19.74 -32.72
CA PRO A 335 25.42 21.19 -32.60
C PRO A 335 25.49 21.78 -34.01
N VAL A 336 24.38 22.39 -34.44
CA VAL A 336 24.32 23.11 -35.72
C VAL A 336 25.39 24.20 -35.71
N PRO A 337 26.37 24.18 -36.63
CA PRO A 337 27.36 25.23 -36.71
C PRO A 337 26.65 26.55 -36.98
N ARG A 338 26.85 27.54 -36.12
CA ARG A 338 26.41 28.91 -36.39
C ARG A 338 27.29 29.46 -37.52
N ALA A 339 26.67 29.75 -38.67
CA ALA A 339 27.28 30.42 -39.80
C ALA A 339 27.48 31.92 -39.54
#